data_AF-W6KYY3-F1
#
_entry.id   AF-W6KYY3-F1
#
_cell.length_a   1.000
_cell.length_b   1.000
_cell.length_c   1.000
_cell.angle_alpha   90.00
_cell.angle_beta   90.00
_cell.angle_gamma   90.00
#
_symmetry.space_group_name_H-M   'P 1'
#
loop_
_entity.id
_entity.type
_entity.pdbx_description
1 polymer ?
#
loop_
_entity_poly.entity_id
_entity_poly.type
_entity_poly.pdbx_seq_one_letter_code
_entity_poly.pdbx_strand_id
1 'polypeptide(L)'
;MSYSVRIRNLPNKHDEDALLRLCASFGEVIGYKLVGKGTLKRHRTDDREINEEVCTVEVTFEEENDAKAAAGNMEGMEFGGKFLQAFCLS
;
A
#
# COMPACT_ATOMS: atom_id res chain seq x y z
N MET A 1 -4.80 -19.04 -10.80
CA MET A 1 -5.48 -17.81 -10.35
C MET A 1 -4.46 -16.99 -9.59
N SER A 2 -4.57 -15.66 -9.58
CA SER A 2 -3.60 -14.78 -8.91
C SER A 2 -4.34 -13.81 -7.99
N TYR A 3 -3.90 -13.68 -6.75
CA TYR A 3 -4.60 -12.92 -5.72
C TYR A 3 -3.86 -11.61 -5.48
N SER A 4 -4.53 -10.48 -5.65
CA SER A 4 -3.85 -9.18 -5.60
C SER A 4 -4.32 -8.35 -4.42
N VAL A 5 -3.40 -7.69 -3.73
CA VAL A 5 -3.68 -6.73 -2.66
C VAL A 5 -3.40 -5.33 -3.20
N ARG A 6 -4.42 -4.47 -3.18
CA ARG A 6 -4.29 -3.06 -3.54
C ARG A 6 -4.01 -2.24 -2.30
N ILE A 7 -2.84 -1.62 -2.24
CA ILE A 7 -2.38 -0.79 -1.14
C ILE A 7 -2.44 0.68 -1.57
N ARG A 8 -3.18 1.50 -0.83
CA ARG A 8 -3.37 2.94 -1.05
C ARG A 8 -2.74 3.75 0.08
N ASN A 9 -2.67 5.06 -0.14
CA ASN A 9 -2.12 6.04 0.80
C ASN A 9 -0.63 5.83 1.13
N LEU A 10 0.09 5.12 0.25
CA LEU A 10 1.55 5.04 0.32
C LEU A 10 2.16 6.41 -0.02
N PRO A 11 3.23 6.85 0.65
CA PRO A 11 4.01 7.99 0.19
C PRO A 11 4.50 7.79 -1.24
N ASN A 12 4.42 8.81 -2.10
CA ASN A 12 4.90 8.68 -3.50
C ASN A 12 6.40 8.35 -3.60
N LYS A 13 7.19 8.80 -2.61
CA LYS A 13 8.60 8.41 -2.41
C LYS A 13 8.71 7.42 -1.27
N HIS A 14 8.15 6.23 -1.43
CA HIS A 14 8.32 5.14 -0.49
C HIS A 14 9.46 4.22 -0.92
N ASP A 15 10.00 3.47 0.04
CA ASP A 15 10.96 2.41 -0.21
C ASP A 15 10.21 1.16 -0.72
N GLU A 16 10.28 0.93 -2.03
CA GLU A 16 9.64 -0.20 -2.71
C GLU A 16 10.18 -1.54 -2.19
N ASP A 17 11.49 -1.65 -1.95
CA ASP A 17 12.12 -2.87 -1.44
C ASP A 17 11.65 -3.18 -0.02
N ALA A 18 11.53 -2.15 0.83
CA ALA A 18 11.00 -2.32 2.18
C ALA A 18 9.52 -2.76 2.16
N LEU A 19 8.72 -2.22 1.24
CA LEU A 19 7.33 -2.63 1.07
C LEU A 19 7.22 -4.08 0.58
N LEU A 20 8.02 -4.46 -0.42
CA LEU A 20 8.05 -5.83 -0.94
C LEU A 20 8.53 -6.82 0.10
N ARG A 21 9.54 -6.48 0.92
CA ARG A 21 9.97 -7.31 2.07
C ARG A 21 8.87 -7.48 3.11
N LEU A 22 8.12 -6.42 3.39
CA LEU A 22 6.95 -6.50 4.27
C LEU A 22 5.89 -7.43 3.67
N CYS A 23 5.56 -7.29 2.38
CA CYS A 23 4.62 -8.18 1.72
C CYS A 23 5.12 -9.64 1.70
N ALA A 24 6.41 -9.87 1.44
CA ALA A 24 7.03 -11.19 1.43
C ALA A 24 7.03 -11.88 2.81
N SER A 25 6.81 -11.14 3.90
CA SER A 25 6.65 -11.74 5.23
C SER A 25 5.32 -12.48 5.40
N PHE A 26 4.34 -12.20 4.53
CA PHE A 26 3.03 -12.87 4.53
C PHE A 26 2.95 -14.05 3.57
N GLY A 27 3.80 -14.10 2.53
CA GLY A 27 3.71 -15.11 1.48
C GLY A 27 4.57 -14.83 0.25
N GLU A 28 4.50 -15.71 -0.75
CA GLU A 28 5.24 -15.53 -2.00
C GLU A 28 4.62 -14.45 -2.88
N VAL A 29 5.39 -13.38 -3.11
CA VAL A 29 5.00 -12.26 -4.00
C VAL A 29 5.45 -12.57 -5.42
N ILE A 30 4.49 -12.68 -6.34
CA ILE A 30 4.71 -13.01 -7.75
C ILE A 30 4.54 -11.79 -8.67
N GLY A 31 4.11 -10.64 -8.14
CA GLY A 31 3.94 -9.43 -8.93
C GLY A 31 3.85 -8.16 -8.11
N TYR A 32 4.29 -7.06 -8.71
CA TYR A 32 4.16 -5.72 -8.19
C TYR A 32 3.79 -4.76 -9.33
N LYS A 33 2.85 -3.85 -9.06
CA LYS A 33 2.40 -2.88 -10.05
C LYS A 33 2.02 -1.56 -9.39
N LEU A 34 2.63 -0.47 -9.84
CA LEU A 34 2.15 0.87 -9.53
C LEU A 34 0.85 1.16 -10.32
N VAL A 35 -0.26 1.36 -9.61
CA VAL A 35 -1.60 1.59 -10.21
C VAL A 35 -1.83 3.07 -10.48
N GLY A 36 -1.36 3.94 -9.59
CA GLY A 36 -1.59 5.38 -9.73
C GLY A 36 -0.90 6.22 -8.68
N LYS A 37 -0.83 7.51 -8.96
CA LYS A 37 -0.34 8.55 -8.06
C LYS A 37 -1.44 9.59 -7.85
N GLY A 38 -1.48 10.17 -6.67
CA GLY A 38 -2.46 11.17 -6.28
C GLY A 38 -1.86 12.19 -5.31
N THR A 39 -2.61 13.24 -5.05
CA THR A 39 -2.24 14.24 -4.04
C THR A 39 -3.33 14.28 -2.99
N LEU A 40 -2.98 14.03 -1.74
CA LEU A 40 -3.89 14.25 -0.62
C LEU A 40 -3.70 15.69 -0.13
N LYS A 41 -4.79 16.46 -0.17
CA LYS A 41 -4.84 17.78 0.45
C LYS A 41 -5.10 17.60 1.94
N ARG A 42 -4.10 17.88 2.77
CA ARG A 42 -4.32 18.03 4.22
C ARG A 42 -4.57 19.49 4.53
N HIS A 43 -5.78 19.80 4.95
CA HIS A 43 -6.08 21.12 5.50
C HIS A 43 -5.62 21.11 6.96
N ARG A 44 -4.51 21.79 7.26
CA ARG A 44 -4.17 22.14 8.64
C ARG A 44 -4.79 23.48 8.98
N THR A 45 -5.17 23.63 10.24
CA THR A 45 -5.80 24.82 10.84
C THR A 45 -4.92 26.08 10.75
N ASP A 46 -3.63 25.93 10.46
CA ASP A 46 -2.67 27.01 10.20
C ASP A 46 -2.39 27.11 8.69
N ASP A 47 -3.32 27.65 7.90
CA ASP A 47 -3.24 28.29 6.55
C ASP A 47 -2.19 27.84 5.51
N ARG A 48 -1.53 26.69 5.68
CA ARG A 48 -0.52 26.12 4.78
C ARG A 48 -1.08 24.81 4.24
N GLU A 49 -1.54 24.86 3.01
CA GLU A 49 -1.86 23.65 2.24
C GLU A 49 -0.60 22.80 2.08
N ILE A 50 -0.55 21.66 2.76
CA ILE A 50 0.48 20.64 2.50
C ILE A 50 -0.14 19.65 1.51
N ASN A 51 0.31 19.75 0.26
CA ASN A 51 0.03 18.75 -0.76
C ASN A 51 0.93 17.55 -0.52
N GLU A 52 0.38 16.46 0.03
CA GLU A 52 1.13 15.23 0.24
C GLU A 52 0.92 14.29 -0.95
N GLU A 53 1.97 14.05 -1.72
CA GLU A 53 1.93 13.09 -2.82
C GLU A 53 1.84 11.66 -2.29
N VAL A 54 0.85 10.92 -2.78
CA VAL A 54 0.63 9.51 -2.44
C VAL A 54 0.54 8.66 -3.70
N CYS A 55 0.72 7.35 -3.54
CA CYS A 55 0.51 6.39 -4.60
C CYS A 55 -0.35 5.21 -4.16
N THR A 56 -0.82 4.48 -5.16
CA THR A 56 -1.53 3.22 -5.02
C THR A 56 -0.77 2.16 -5.78
N VAL A 57 -0.53 1.03 -5.15
CA VAL A 57 0.17 -0.11 -5.73
C VAL A 57 -0.71 -1.36 -5.60
N GLU A 58 -0.40 -2.34 -6.42
CA GLU A 58 -0.95 -3.69 -6.38
C GLU A 58 0.20 -4.67 -6.21
N VAL A 59 0.05 -5.56 -5.24
CA VAL A 59 0.98 -6.66 -4.98
C VAL A 59 0.23 -7.96 -5.22
N THR A 60 0.77 -8.83 -6.07
CA THR A 60 0.16 -10.11 -6.41
C THR A 60 0.86 -11.23 -5.66
N PHE A 61 0.08 -12.06 -4.98
CA PHE A 61 0.50 -13.24 -4.25
C PHE A 61 0.12 -14.52 -5.00
N GLU A 62 0.89 -15.58 -4.77
CA GLU A 62 0.56 -16.91 -5.28
C GLU A 62 -0.66 -17.49 -4.58
N GLU A 63 -0.76 -17.34 -3.25
CA GLU A 63 -1.85 -17.90 -2.44
C GLU A 63 -2.89 -16.87 -1.98
N GLU A 64 -4.15 -17.30 -1.89
CA GLU A 64 -5.26 -16.46 -1.43
C GLU A 64 -5.15 -16.10 0.05
N ASN A 65 -4.68 -17.05 0.86
CA ASN A 65 -4.58 -16.88 2.31
C ASN A 65 -3.54 -15.79 2.64
N ASP A 66 -2.44 -15.76 1.89
CA ASP A 66 -1.37 -14.77 2.04
C ASP A 66 -1.88 -13.38 1.66
N ALA A 67 -2.60 -13.25 0.54
CA ALA A 67 -3.22 -11.99 0.14
C ALA A 67 -4.23 -11.47 1.18
N LYS A 68 -5.04 -12.37 1.77
CA LYS A 68 -5.98 -12.02 2.84
C LYS A 68 -5.25 -11.60 4.12
N ALA A 69 -4.20 -12.32 4.50
CA ALA A 69 -3.39 -12.00 5.67
C ALA A 69 -2.69 -10.64 5.49
N ALA A 70 -2.06 -10.41 4.33
CA ALA A 70 -1.43 -9.14 4.00
C ALA A 70 -2.44 -7.99 4.04
N ALA A 71 -3.60 -8.11 3.38
CA ALA A 71 -4.62 -7.07 3.39
C ALA A 71 -5.12 -6.75 4.82
N GLY A 72 -5.42 -7.78 5.61
CA GLY A 72 -5.92 -7.60 6.98
C GLY A 72 -4.90 -6.99 7.94
N ASN A 73 -3.63 -7.35 7.82
CA ASN A 73 -2.57 -6.84 8.71
C ASN A 73 -2.03 -5.47 8.27
N MET A 74 -2.07 -5.17 6.96
CA MET A 74 -1.58 -3.89 6.43
C MET A 74 -2.63 -2.78 6.51
N GLU A 75 -3.92 -3.11 6.59
CA GLU A 75 -4.98 -2.11 6.79
C GLU A 75 -4.75 -1.34 8.10
N GLY A 76 -4.58 -0.03 8.01
CA GLY A 76 -4.30 0.82 9.16
C GLY A 76 -2.88 0.72 9.72
N MET A 77 -1.97 -0.01 9.07
CA MET A 77 -0.55 -0.04 9.45
C MET A 77 0.15 1.27 9.06
N GLU A 78 1.03 1.79 9.91
CA GLU A 78 1.87 2.92 9.56
C GLU A 78 3.08 2.49 8.73
N PHE A 79 3.28 3.12 7.57
CA PHE A 79 4.43 2.93 6.70
C PHE A 79 4.86 4.27 6.09
N GLY A 80 6.13 4.65 6.30
CA GLY A 80 6.65 5.93 5.82
C GLY A 80 5.89 7.16 6.33
N GLY A 81 5.39 7.11 7.58
CA GLY A 81 4.62 8.20 8.20
C GLY A 81 3.16 8.29 7.78
N LYS A 82 2.63 7.26 7.08
CA LYS A 82 1.23 7.21 6.66
C LYS A 82 0.56 5.88 7.00
N PHE A 83 -0.72 5.96 7.32
CA PHE A 83 -1.55 4.78 7.54
C PHE A 83 -2.05 4.22 6.21
N LEU A 84 -1.66 2.99 5.92
CA LEU A 84 -2.00 2.30 4.69
C LEU A 84 -3.47 1.89 4.67
N GLN A 85 -4.01 1.81 3.46
CA GLN A 85 -5.30 1.14 3.21
C GLN A 85 -5.06 -0.02 2.26
N ALA A 86 -5.32 -1.25 2.68
CA ALA A 86 -5.03 -2.47 1.94
C ALA A 86 -6.30 -3.27 1.68
N PHE A 87 -6.56 -3.59 0.42
CA PHE A 87 -7.76 -4.31 -0.01
C PHE A 87 -7.37 -5.55 -0.79
N CYS A 88 -7.84 -6.73 -0.36
CA CYS A 88 -7.73 -7.93 -1.16
C CYS A 88 -8.69 -7.84 -2.35
N LEU A 89 -8.16 -7.99 -3.56
CA LEU A 89 -8.89 -8.13 -4.80
C LEU A 89 -9.00 -9.63 -5.08
N SER A 90 -10.20 -10.18 -4.83
CA SER A 90 -10.58 -11.58 -5.11
C SER A 90 -10.74 -11.84 -6.60
#